data_AF-S8CQ38-F1
#
_entry.id   AF-S8CQ38-F1
#
_cell.length_a   1.000
_cell.length_b   1.000
_cell.length_c   1.000
_cell.angle_alpha   90.00
_cell.angle_beta   90.00
_cell.angle_gamma   90.00
#
_symmetry.space_group_name_H-M   'P 1'
#
loop_
_entity.id
_entity.type
_entity.pdbx_description
1 polymer ?
#
loop_
_entity_poly.entity_id
_entity_poly.type
_entity_poly.pdbx_seq_one_letter_code
_entity_poly.pdbx_strand_id
1 'polypeptide(L)'
;DRMSAEQSNQRQWDEILEMTKAAQERGADPLVWAVELTTVLNAFGVSVPSIEVAEMIVSHICWSNNVPIAWKYLEKALSIRVVPPMFVLALLSARVTPSRWEYPAAYRLYIELLKRYAFSLPSLISCPDYPRIMTSIADVLQFSHVYEIQSSEPGLLVVQFLFSIVWKLLDASLEDEGLSELTPETKSRWPAHNQDMDIDHLDGFEGKRMEQTSALSKANTVMAIEVIGIFFQDKKTSRILYLAQKNMPTQWDHFARNIRLLASNSTALRSSKNLSPESILQSTSDVWREQSHYCKTNSLKHFHAVTSIPTVPSSAQCHGTFYSALWLPIDLYLVDIMDGLQVQATGAADALR
;
A
#
# COMPACT_ATOMS: atom_id res chain seq x y z
N ASP A 1 -34.70 14.02 -13.91
CA ASP A 1 -34.43 13.12 -12.76
C ASP A 1 -32.95 12.78 -12.56
N ARG A 2 -32.21 12.17 -13.51
CA ARG A 2 -30.75 11.91 -13.33
C ARG A 2 -29.91 13.18 -13.06
N MET A 3 -30.13 14.25 -13.81
CA MET A 3 -29.42 15.53 -13.59
C MET A 3 -29.72 16.18 -12.22
N SER A 4 -30.90 15.95 -11.65
CA SER A 4 -31.28 16.47 -10.33
C SER A 4 -30.59 15.69 -9.20
N ALA A 5 -30.45 14.37 -9.38
CA ALA A 5 -29.75 13.50 -8.44
C ALA A 5 -28.23 13.75 -8.45
N GLU A 6 -27.62 13.95 -9.62
CA GLU A 6 -26.19 14.31 -9.74
C GLU A 6 -25.89 15.68 -9.11
N GLN A 7 -26.75 16.67 -9.33
CA GLN A 7 -26.63 17.99 -8.70
C GLN A 7 -26.82 17.94 -7.17
N SER A 8 -27.72 17.09 -6.68
CA SER A 8 -27.92 16.88 -5.24
C SER A 8 -26.71 16.21 -4.59
N ASN A 9 -26.11 15.21 -5.25
CA ASN A 9 -24.91 14.52 -4.77
C ASN A 9 -23.70 15.46 -4.72
N GLN A 10 -23.50 16.28 -5.78
CA GLN A 10 -22.42 17.27 -5.79
C GLN A 10 -22.52 18.26 -4.62
N ARG A 11 -23.73 18.77 -4.34
CA ARG A 11 -23.96 19.68 -3.21
C ARG A 11 -23.61 19.07 -1.85
N GLN A 12 -23.85 17.78 -1.66
CA GLN A 12 -23.50 17.08 -0.41
C GLN A 12 -21.97 17.02 -0.22
N TRP A 13 -21.22 16.73 -1.27
CA TRP A 13 -19.75 16.70 -1.21
C TRP A 13 -19.14 18.09 -1.05
N ASP A 14 -19.72 19.11 -1.69
CA ASP A 14 -19.33 20.50 -1.50
C ASP A 14 -19.55 20.93 -0.04
N GLU A 15 -20.69 20.56 0.56
CA GLU A 15 -20.99 20.85 1.98
C GLU A 15 -19.98 20.17 2.93
N ILE A 16 -19.61 18.91 2.67
CA ILE A 16 -18.60 18.19 3.45
C ILE A 16 -17.23 18.87 3.34
N LEU A 17 -16.85 19.33 2.14
CA LEU A 17 -15.59 20.00 1.91
C LEU A 17 -15.55 21.38 2.61
N GLU A 18 -16.64 22.15 2.57
CA GLU A 18 -16.73 23.43 3.27
C GLU A 18 -16.71 23.27 4.79
N MET A 19 -17.38 22.25 5.33
CA MET A 19 -17.26 21.88 6.74
C MET A 19 -15.82 21.51 7.11
N THR A 20 -15.13 20.78 6.23
CA THR A 20 -13.72 20.39 6.38
C THR A 20 -12.81 21.62 6.44
N LYS A 21 -12.98 22.58 5.53
CA LYS A 21 -12.25 23.85 5.55
C LYS A 21 -12.54 24.66 6.81
N ALA A 22 -13.82 24.81 7.18
CA ALA A 22 -14.22 25.59 8.34
C ALA A 22 -13.71 25.01 9.67
N ALA A 23 -13.70 23.69 9.83
CA ALA A 23 -13.15 23.02 11.00
C ALA A 23 -11.63 23.26 11.12
N GLN A 24 -10.93 23.22 9.99
CA GLN A 24 -9.50 23.51 9.93
C GLN A 24 -9.18 24.96 10.32
N GLU A 25 -9.90 25.93 9.76
CA GLU A 25 -9.72 27.36 10.05
C GLU A 25 -9.97 27.69 11.52
N ARG A 26 -10.96 27.03 12.14
CA ARG A 26 -11.26 27.18 13.57
C ARG A 26 -10.27 26.49 14.48
N GLY A 27 -9.35 25.68 13.94
CA GLY A 27 -8.44 24.86 14.73
C GLY A 27 -9.18 23.82 15.58
N ALA A 28 -10.27 23.26 15.05
CA ALA A 28 -11.07 22.27 15.76
C ALA A 28 -10.23 21.05 16.16
N ASP A 29 -10.62 20.39 17.26
CA ASP A 29 -9.97 19.15 17.66
C ASP A 29 -10.14 18.10 16.53
N PRO A 30 -9.05 17.51 16.01
CA PRO A 30 -9.12 16.60 14.87
C PRO A 30 -9.98 15.35 15.09
N LEU A 31 -10.12 14.89 16.34
CA LEU A 31 -10.98 13.74 16.65
C LEU A 31 -12.45 14.15 16.65
N VAL A 32 -12.78 15.29 17.28
CA VAL A 32 -14.14 15.86 17.23
C VAL A 32 -14.57 16.09 15.78
N TRP A 33 -13.71 16.68 14.97
CA TRP A 33 -13.94 16.89 13.54
C TRP A 33 -14.22 15.56 12.80
N ALA A 34 -13.44 14.51 13.03
CA ALA A 34 -13.67 13.21 12.40
C ALA A 34 -15.00 12.56 12.83
N VAL A 35 -15.40 12.75 14.10
CA VAL A 35 -16.70 12.29 14.61
C VAL A 35 -17.84 13.08 13.98
N GLU A 36 -17.74 14.41 13.91
CA GLU A 36 -18.73 15.27 13.24
C GLU A 36 -18.90 14.88 11.77
N LEU A 37 -17.81 14.66 11.04
CA LEU A 37 -17.88 14.16 9.66
C LEU A 37 -18.67 12.85 9.59
N THR A 38 -18.42 11.92 10.51
CA THR A 38 -19.14 10.63 10.54
C THR A 38 -20.65 10.85 10.75
N THR A 39 -21.05 11.81 11.59
CA THR A 39 -22.48 12.13 11.78
C THR A 39 -23.13 12.69 10.52
N VAL A 40 -22.42 13.55 9.78
CA VAL A 40 -22.92 14.12 8.52
C VAL A 40 -23.01 13.05 7.43
N LEU A 41 -22.00 12.19 7.31
CA LEU A 41 -22.02 11.06 6.37
C LEU A 41 -23.19 10.12 6.63
N ASN A 42 -23.46 9.81 7.90
CA ASN A 42 -24.62 9.00 8.30
C ASN A 42 -25.95 9.69 7.94
N ALA A 43 -26.05 11.01 8.12
CA ALA A 43 -27.24 11.78 7.73
C ALA A 43 -27.47 11.77 6.21
N PHE A 44 -26.40 11.69 5.42
CA PHE A 44 -26.46 11.53 3.97
C PHE A 44 -26.57 10.06 3.51
N GLY A 45 -26.59 9.10 4.44
CA GLY A 45 -26.69 7.68 4.12
C GLY A 45 -25.43 7.09 3.49
N VAL A 46 -24.27 7.73 3.66
CA VAL A 46 -22.97 7.26 3.15
C VAL A 46 -22.39 6.22 4.11
N SER A 47 -22.05 5.04 3.60
CA SER A 47 -21.38 4.00 4.40
C SER A 47 -19.93 4.37 4.69
N VAL A 48 -19.47 4.05 5.91
CA VAL A 48 -18.06 4.15 6.30
C VAL A 48 -17.47 2.74 6.45
N PRO A 49 -16.21 2.50 6.02
CA PRO A 49 -15.27 3.47 5.45
C PRO A 49 -15.58 3.86 3.99
N SER A 50 -15.51 5.15 3.66
CA SER A 50 -15.82 5.68 2.30
C SER A 50 -14.57 6.00 1.49
N ILE A 51 -14.57 5.58 0.21
CA ILE A 51 -13.51 5.91 -0.75
C ILE A 51 -13.57 7.37 -1.20
N GLU A 52 -14.77 7.91 -1.38
CA GLU A 52 -15.01 9.29 -1.81
C GLU A 52 -14.50 10.29 -0.77
N VAL A 53 -14.75 9.99 0.51
CA VAL A 53 -14.19 10.78 1.63
C VAL A 53 -12.67 10.70 1.64
N ALA A 54 -12.08 9.53 1.38
CA ALA A 54 -10.63 9.39 1.34
C ALA A 54 -10.01 10.22 0.20
N GLU A 55 -10.60 10.20 -1.00
CA GLU A 55 -10.17 11.03 -2.13
C GLU A 55 -10.29 12.52 -1.80
N MET A 56 -11.41 12.95 -1.22
CA MET A 56 -11.62 14.34 -0.82
C MET A 56 -10.58 14.78 0.21
N ILE A 57 -10.39 14.01 1.29
CA ILE A 57 -9.43 14.38 2.36
C ILE A 57 -8.00 14.41 1.82
N VAL A 58 -7.57 13.40 1.06
CA VAL A 58 -6.20 13.36 0.52
C VAL A 58 -5.99 14.49 -0.50
N SER A 59 -7.00 14.83 -1.31
CA SER A 59 -6.92 15.99 -2.22
C SER A 59 -6.86 17.32 -1.48
N HIS A 60 -7.58 17.42 -0.36
CA HIS A 60 -7.56 18.60 0.50
C HIS A 60 -6.27 18.75 1.31
N ILE A 61 -5.53 17.67 1.61
CA ILE A 61 -4.29 17.73 2.41
C ILE A 61 -3.04 17.94 1.56
N CYS A 62 -3.01 17.40 0.34
CA CYS A 62 -1.84 17.51 -0.52
C CYS A 62 -1.64 18.96 -1.02
N TRP A 63 -0.37 19.32 -1.23
CA TRP A 63 0.07 20.60 -1.82
C TRP A 63 -0.21 21.84 -0.95
N SER A 64 -1.10 22.73 -1.38
CA SER A 64 -1.33 24.07 -0.80
C SER A 64 -1.83 24.04 0.64
N ASN A 65 -2.35 22.91 1.09
CA ASN A 65 -2.90 22.74 2.43
C ASN A 65 -2.19 21.63 3.24
N ASN A 66 -0.88 21.47 2.99
CA ASN A 66 0.00 20.59 3.75
C ASN A 66 0.30 21.14 5.16
N VAL A 67 -0.72 21.24 6.01
CA VAL A 67 -0.65 21.80 7.37
C VAL A 67 -0.78 20.70 8.44
N PRO A 68 -0.11 20.84 9.61
CA PRO A 68 -0.10 19.78 10.63
C PRO A 68 -1.47 19.32 11.13
N ILE A 69 -2.43 20.24 11.22
CA ILE A 69 -3.79 19.93 11.69
C ILE A 69 -4.53 19.01 10.72
N ALA A 70 -4.33 19.18 9.41
CA ALA A 70 -5.01 18.39 8.38
C ALA A 70 -4.49 16.94 8.36
N TRP A 71 -3.17 16.75 8.56
CA TRP A 71 -2.59 15.41 8.74
C TRP A 71 -3.04 14.72 10.03
N LYS A 72 -3.15 15.46 11.13
CA LYS A 72 -3.73 14.93 12.38
C LYS A 72 -5.17 14.49 12.17
N TYR A 73 -5.95 15.26 11.41
CA TYR A 73 -7.31 14.90 11.05
C TYR A 73 -7.37 13.61 10.23
N LEU A 74 -6.53 13.46 9.19
CA LEU A 74 -6.42 12.21 8.44
C LEU A 74 -6.08 11.02 9.34
N GLU A 75 -5.12 11.19 10.27
CA GLU A 75 -4.77 10.15 11.25
C GLU A 75 -5.98 9.76 12.12
N LYS A 76 -6.78 10.73 12.58
CA LYS A 76 -7.99 10.46 13.37
C LYS A 76 -9.07 9.77 12.53
N ALA A 77 -9.31 10.23 11.31
CA ALA A 77 -10.23 9.61 10.36
C ALA A 77 -9.86 8.13 10.08
N LEU A 78 -8.57 7.84 9.92
CA LEU A 78 -8.05 6.47 9.80
C LEU A 78 -8.28 5.66 11.09
N SER A 79 -8.04 6.26 12.26
CA SER A 79 -8.15 5.57 13.55
C SER A 79 -9.58 5.14 13.89
N ILE A 80 -10.58 5.95 13.53
CA ILE A 80 -12.00 5.63 13.75
C ILE A 80 -12.68 5.00 12.52
N ARG A 81 -11.88 4.65 11.49
CA ARG A 81 -12.33 3.96 10.25
C ARG A 81 -13.38 4.73 9.42
N VAL A 82 -13.28 6.06 9.36
CA VAL A 82 -14.08 6.85 8.40
C VAL A 82 -13.61 6.59 6.96
N VAL A 83 -12.31 6.39 6.79
CA VAL A 83 -11.67 6.17 5.48
C VAL A 83 -10.92 4.83 5.47
N PRO A 84 -10.84 4.14 4.31
CA PRO A 84 -10.17 2.85 4.22
C PRO A 84 -8.64 3.03 4.21
N PRO A 85 -7.89 2.50 5.20
CA PRO A 85 -6.46 2.75 5.33
C PRO A 85 -5.60 2.33 4.12
N MET A 86 -5.89 1.18 3.50
CA MET A 86 -5.12 0.73 2.32
C MET A 86 -5.28 1.70 1.15
N PHE A 87 -6.49 2.22 0.95
CA PHE A 87 -6.78 3.14 -0.13
C PHE A 87 -6.15 4.52 0.11
N VAL A 88 -6.19 5.02 1.34
CA VAL A 88 -5.46 6.25 1.72
C VAL A 88 -3.96 6.10 1.46
N LEU A 89 -3.36 4.97 1.84
CA LEU A 89 -1.94 4.70 1.58
C LEU A 89 -1.64 4.63 0.08
N ALA A 90 -2.54 4.05 -0.72
CA ALA A 90 -2.41 4.02 -2.18
C ALA A 90 -2.43 5.45 -2.77
N LEU A 91 -3.43 6.27 -2.40
CA LEU A 91 -3.57 7.66 -2.83
C LEU A 91 -2.33 8.49 -2.47
N LEU A 92 -1.87 8.40 -1.22
CA LEU A 92 -0.68 9.12 -0.77
C LEU A 92 0.58 8.63 -1.51
N SER A 93 0.74 7.33 -1.76
CA SER A 93 1.88 6.83 -2.53
C SER A 93 1.88 7.32 -3.98
N ALA A 94 0.71 7.61 -4.55
CA ALA A 94 0.57 8.10 -5.92
C ALA A 94 0.87 9.60 -6.02
N ARG A 95 0.56 10.39 -4.98
CA ARG A 95 0.71 11.86 -4.99
C ARG A 95 1.97 12.36 -4.30
N VAL A 96 2.30 11.79 -3.14
CA VAL A 96 3.36 12.28 -2.25
C VAL A 96 4.73 11.74 -2.65
N THR A 97 4.84 10.48 -3.07
CA THR A 97 6.13 9.89 -3.46
C THR A 97 6.78 10.58 -4.66
N PRO A 98 6.05 10.93 -5.74
CA PRO A 98 6.63 11.70 -6.84
C PRO A 98 7.04 13.12 -6.43
N SER A 99 6.25 13.76 -5.56
CA SER A 99 6.46 15.16 -5.13
C SER A 99 7.35 15.29 -3.88
N ARG A 100 8.11 14.24 -3.54
CA ARG A 100 8.82 14.14 -2.24
C ARG A 100 9.94 15.15 -2.05
N TRP A 101 10.56 15.63 -3.15
CA TRP A 101 11.60 16.65 -3.09
C TRP A 101 11.03 18.04 -2.79
N GLU A 102 9.84 18.33 -3.32
CA GLU A 102 9.13 19.59 -3.08
C GLU A 102 8.46 19.60 -1.70
N TYR A 103 7.88 18.47 -1.30
CA TYR A 103 7.13 18.33 -0.05
C TYR A 103 7.70 17.23 0.87
N PRO A 104 8.95 17.35 1.37
CA PRO A 104 9.58 16.30 2.17
C PRO A 104 8.87 16.05 3.50
N ALA A 105 8.18 17.05 4.07
CA ALA A 105 7.36 16.86 5.27
C ALA A 105 6.13 15.97 5.01
N ALA A 106 5.48 16.11 3.84
CA ALA A 106 4.37 15.25 3.47
C ALA A 106 4.85 13.81 3.27
N TYR A 107 6.01 13.63 2.61
CA TYR A 107 6.60 12.31 2.43
C TYR A 107 6.97 11.65 3.75
N ARG A 108 7.52 12.41 4.70
CA ARG A 108 7.76 11.93 6.07
C ARG A 108 6.49 11.39 6.72
N LEU A 109 5.40 12.16 6.68
CA LEU A 109 4.13 11.79 7.29
C LEU A 109 3.49 10.58 6.60
N TYR A 110 3.60 10.48 5.27
CA TYR A 110 3.21 9.29 4.52
C TYR A 110 3.94 8.03 5.01
N ILE A 111 5.28 8.08 5.17
CA ILE A 111 6.05 6.92 5.64
C ILE A 111 5.65 6.54 7.08
N GLU A 112 5.37 7.50 7.96
CA GLU A 112 4.89 7.21 9.33
C GLU A 112 3.49 6.57 9.33
N LEU A 113 2.57 7.04 8.47
CA LEU A 113 1.27 6.39 8.28
C LEU A 113 1.45 4.97 7.74
N LEU A 114 2.36 4.77 6.79
CA LEU A 114 2.64 3.46 6.23
C LEU A 114 3.11 2.48 7.31
N LYS A 115 4.04 2.89 8.18
CA LYS A 115 4.48 2.09 9.34
C LYS A 115 3.37 1.70 10.28
N ARG A 116 2.35 2.55 10.42
CA ARG A 116 1.23 2.30 11.34
C ARG A 116 0.17 1.39 10.74
N TYR A 117 -0.16 1.57 9.46
CA TYR A 117 -1.34 0.95 8.86
C TYR A 117 -1.03 -0.21 7.90
N ALA A 118 0.13 -0.23 7.23
CA ALA A 118 0.44 -1.27 6.24
C ALA A 118 0.55 -2.68 6.84
N PHE A 119 0.92 -2.78 8.12
CA PHE A 119 1.09 -4.05 8.83
C PHE A 119 -0.20 -4.56 9.50
N SER A 120 -1.30 -3.82 9.38
CA SER A 120 -2.61 -4.16 9.96
C SER A 120 -3.56 -4.85 8.96
N LEU A 121 -3.01 -5.44 7.89
CA LEU A 121 -3.74 -6.07 6.76
C LEU A 121 -4.97 -6.92 7.12
N PRO A 122 -4.94 -7.81 8.15
CA PRO A 122 -6.11 -8.61 8.48
C PRO A 122 -7.35 -7.78 8.84
N SER A 123 -7.16 -6.63 9.47
CA SER A 123 -8.26 -5.73 9.82
C SER A 123 -8.83 -4.95 8.62
N LEU A 124 -8.13 -4.98 7.48
CA LEU A 124 -8.43 -4.20 6.28
C LEU A 124 -9.13 -5.04 5.20
N ILE A 125 -8.96 -6.36 5.23
CA ILE A 125 -9.55 -7.31 4.27
C ILE A 125 -10.99 -7.70 4.67
N SER A 126 -11.34 -7.64 5.97
CA SER A 126 -12.68 -7.97 6.47
C SER A 126 -13.72 -6.84 6.34
N CYS A 127 -13.50 -5.87 5.44
CA CYS A 127 -14.35 -4.68 5.29
C CYS A 127 -15.55 -4.95 4.35
N PRO A 128 -16.77 -4.47 4.66
CA PRO A 128 -17.96 -4.67 3.81
C PRO A 128 -17.76 -4.25 2.34
N ASP A 129 -17.02 -3.17 2.10
CA ASP A 129 -16.75 -2.62 0.76
C ASP A 129 -15.40 -3.06 0.17
N TYR A 130 -14.83 -4.17 0.66
CA TYR A 130 -13.50 -4.63 0.28
C TYR A 130 -13.29 -4.78 -1.25
N PRO A 131 -14.18 -5.41 -2.04
CA PRO A 131 -13.97 -5.52 -3.49
C PRO A 131 -13.88 -4.15 -4.17
N ARG A 132 -14.74 -3.21 -3.77
CA ARG A 132 -14.76 -1.85 -4.30
C ARG A 132 -13.47 -1.10 -3.96
N ILE A 133 -13.03 -1.19 -2.71
CA ILE A 133 -11.77 -0.60 -2.23
C ILE A 133 -10.58 -1.14 -3.03
N MET A 134 -10.51 -2.46 -3.23
CA MET A 134 -9.39 -3.06 -3.96
C MET A 134 -9.37 -2.67 -5.43
N THR A 135 -10.53 -2.54 -6.08
CA THR A 135 -10.62 -1.99 -7.44
C THR A 135 -10.10 -0.55 -7.49
N SER A 136 -10.54 0.32 -6.58
CA SER A 136 -10.06 1.70 -6.52
C SER A 136 -8.54 1.80 -6.25
N ILE A 137 -7.99 0.90 -5.43
CA ILE A 137 -6.52 0.79 -5.25
C ILE A 137 -5.83 0.41 -6.56
N ALA A 138 -6.37 -0.57 -7.27
CA ALA A 138 -5.82 -1.03 -8.55
C ALA A 138 -5.80 0.09 -9.59
N ASP A 139 -6.84 0.92 -9.62
CA ASP A 139 -6.95 2.09 -10.50
C ASP A 139 -5.93 3.16 -10.12
N VAL A 140 -5.87 3.54 -8.83
CA VAL A 140 -4.93 4.57 -8.32
C VAL A 140 -3.47 4.19 -8.54
N LEU A 141 -3.13 2.91 -8.34
CA LEU A 141 -1.77 2.40 -8.53
C LEU A 141 -1.52 1.88 -9.96
N GLN A 142 -2.53 1.97 -10.83
CA GLN A 142 -2.47 1.61 -12.25
C GLN A 142 -1.94 0.19 -12.47
N PHE A 143 -2.46 -0.79 -11.73
CA PHE A 143 -2.00 -2.18 -11.81
C PHE A 143 -2.11 -2.77 -13.20
N SER A 144 -3.10 -2.37 -13.99
CA SER A 144 -3.24 -2.79 -15.39
C SER A 144 -2.06 -2.35 -16.25
N HIS A 145 -1.49 -1.16 -16.00
CA HIS A 145 -0.31 -0.65 -16.68
C HIS A 145 0.98 -1.28 -16.13
N VAL A 146 1.08 -1.37 -14.80
CA VAL A 146 2.29 -1.86 -14.13
C VAL A 146 2.46 -3.36 -14.30
N TYR A 147 1.40 -4.15 -14.15
CA TYR A 147 1.48 -5.61 -14.18
C TYR A 147 0.96 -6.24 -15.48
N GLU A 148 0.38 -5.45 -16.39
CA GLU A 148 -0.22 -5.92 -17.66
C GLU A 148 -1.36 -6.94 -17.45
N ILE A 149 -2.03 -6.88 -16.29
CA ILE A 149 -3.13 -7.79 -15.92
C ILE A 149 -4.44 -7.00 -15.90
N GLN A 150 -5.44 -7.44 -16.68
CA GLN A 150 -6.72 -6.72 -16.85
C GLN A 150 -7.79 -7.06 -15.80
N SER A 151 -7.67 -8.21 -15.13
CA SER A 151 -8.56 -8.59 -14.03
C SER A 151 -7.78 -9.35 -12.98
N SER A 152 -7.99 -9.02 -11.71
CA SER A 152 -7.27 -9.63 -10.60
C SER A 152 -8.24 -9.93 -9.48
N GLU A 153 -8.17 -11.16 -8.97
CA GLU A 153 -8.93 -11.57 -7.79
C GLU A 153 -8.50 -10.73 -6.58
N PRO A 154 -9.36 -10.50 -5.58
CA PRO A 154 -9.03 -9.62 -4.46
C PRO A 154 -7.77 -10.02 -3.69
N GLY A 155 -7.46 -11.32 -3.58
CA GLY A 155 -6.22 -11.81 -2.98
C GLY A 155 -4.96 -11.39 -3.77
N LEU A 156 -5.05 -11.40 -5.10
CA LEU A 156 -3.99 -10.92 -5.98
C LEU A 156 -3.79 -9.40 -5.87
N LEU A 157 -4.88 -8.64 -5.76
CA LEU A 157 -4.82 -7.19 -5.58
C LEU A 157 -4.10 -6.80 -4.28
N VAL A 158 -4.17 -7.62 -3.22
CA VAL A 158 -3.42 -7.40 -1.97
C VAL A 158 -1.92 -7.60 -2.19
N VAL A 159 -1.53 -8.66 -2.90
CA VAL A 159 -0.13 -8.93 -3.25
C VAL A 159 0.42 -7.79 -4.10
N GLN A 160 -0.32 -7.39 -5.14
CA GLN A 160 0.05 -6.28 -6.01
C GLN A 160 0.15 -4.96 -5.25
N PHE A 161 -0.79 -4.67 -4.34
CA PHE A 161 -0.74 -3.47 -3.50
C PHE A 161 0.52 -3.43 -2.66
N LEU A 162 0.77 -4.46 -1.85
CA LEU A 162 1.89 -4.46 -0.94
C LEU A 162 3.21 -4.39 -1.71
N PHE A 163 3.35 -5.21 -2.76
CA PHE A 163 4.54 -5.20 -3.59
C PHE A 163 4.76 -3.84 -4.28
N SER A 164 3.71 -3.20 -4.80
CA SER A 164 3.80 -1.87 -5.42
C SER A 164 4.26 -0.81 -4.43
N ILE A 165 3.77 -0.84 -3.19
CA ILE A 165 4.20 0.11 -2.16
C ILE A 165 5.68 -0.06 -1.86
N VAL A 166 6.14 -1.29 -1.64
CA VAL A 166 7.56 -1.57 -1.35
C VAL A 166 8.45 -1.20 -2.53
N TRP A 167 8.01 -1.48 -3.75
CA TRP A 167 8.76 -1.15 -4.96
C TRP A 167 8.81 0.37 -5.19
N LYS A 168 7.71 1.10 -5.02
CA LYS A 168 7.73 2.57 -5.07
C LYS A 168 8.68 3.20 -4.06
N LEU A 169 8.76 2.67 -2.84
CA LEU A 169 9.75 3.14 -1.85
C LEU A 169 11.18 2.87 -2.30
N LEU A 170 11.43 1.71 -2.90
CA LEU A 170 12.75 1.34 -3.42
C LEU A 170 13.18 2.27 -4.56
N ASP A 171 12.32 2.46 -5.56
CA ASP A 171 12.61 3.32 -6.71
C ASP A 171 12.84 4.77 -6.26
N ALA A 172 11.99 5.28 -5.37
CA ALA A 172 12.17 6.63 -4.79
C ALA A 172 13.50 6.76 -4.03
N SER A 173 13.90 5.73 -3.27
CA SER A 173 15.16 5.74 -2.52
C SER A 173 16.38 5.69 -3.44
N LEU A 174 16.31 4.91 -4.53
CA LEU A 174 17.36 4.86 -5.55
C LEU A 174 17.49 6.20 -6.27
N GLU A 175 16.38 6.84 -6.62
CA GLU A 175 16.36 8.16 -7.24
C GLU A 175 16.94 9.23 -6.30
N ASP A 176 16.58 9.21 -5.02
CA ASP A 176 17.10 10.14 -4.01
C ASP A 176 18.62 10.05 -3.84
N GLU A 177 19.20 8.88 -4.06
CA GLU A 177 20.64 8.63 -4.00
C GLU A 177 21.34 8.69 -5.36
N GLY A 178 20.63 9.06 -6.44
CA GLY A 178 21.18 9.14 -7.79
C GLY A 178 21.62 7.78 -8.36
N LEU A 179 21.08 6.67 -7.83
CA LEU A 179 21.42 5.31 -8.24
C LEU A 179 20.57 4.81 -9.41
N SER A 180 19.43 5.44 -9.69
CA SER A 180 18.53 5.01 -10.77
C SER A 180 19.18 5.06 -12.16
N GLU A 181 20.15 5.96 -12.38
CA GLU A 181 20.90 6.08 -13.64
C GLU A 181 21.80 4.87 -13.94
N LEU A 182 22.11 4.05 -12.93
CA LEU A 182 22.89 2.83 -13.06
C LEU A 182 22.06 1.63 -13.56
N THR A 183 20.75 1.83 -13.78
CA THR A 183 19.86 0.83 -14.37
C THR A 183 19.58 1.16 -15.84
N PRO A 184 19.62 0.17 -16.75
CA PRO A 184 19.40 0.38 -18.20
C PRO A 184 17.96 0.78 -18.56
N GLU A 185 17.03 0.73 -17.60
CA GLU A 185 15.62 1.05 -17.74
C GLU A 185 15.37 2.44 -17.10
N THR A 186 15.88 3.50 -17.72
CA THR A 186 15.93 4.89 -17.19
C THR A 186 14.59 5.62 -17.02
N LYS A 187 13.45 4.92 -17.10
CA LYS A 187 12.12 5.51 -16.87
C LYS A 187 11.42 4.77 -15.74
N SER A 188 11.07 5.49 -14.68
CA SER A 188 10.17 5.01 -13.62
C SER A 188 8.97 4.32 -14.27
N ARG A 189 8.70 3.07 -13.86
CA ARG A 189 7.54 2.29 -14.32
C ARG A 189 6.23 2.88 -13.79
N TRP A 190 6.32 3.71 -12.75
CA TRP A 190 5.19 4.41 -12.18
C TRP A 190 4.91 5.64 -13.03
N PRO A 191 3.71 5.75 -13.60
CA PRO A 191 3.30 6.96 -14.30
C PRO A 191 3.35 8.11 -13.30
N ALA A 192 4.12 9.15 -13.62
CA ALA A 192 4.06 10.40 -12.89
C ALA A 192 2.66 10.97 -13.14
N HIS A 193 1.71 10.66 -12.26
CA HIS A 193 0.39 11.22 -12.36
C HIS A 193 0.49 12.68 -11.94
N ASN A 194 0.80 13.54 -12.92
CA ASN A 194 0.52 14.95 -12.84
C ASN A 194 -1.02 15.07 -12.88
N GLN A 195 -1.67 14.97 -11.73
CA GLN A 195 -2.93 15.69 -11.59
C GLN A 195 -2.52 17.15 -11.63
N ASP A 196 -2.90 17.84 -12.72
CA ASP A 196 -2.77 19.29 -12.90
C ASP A 196 -3.38 19.99 -11.68
N MET A 197 -2.54 20.24 -10.69
CA MET A 197 -2.82 21.08 -9.56
C MET A 197 -1.71 22.11 -9.60
N ASP A 198 -2.03 23.32 -10.06
CA ASP A 198 -1.08 24.43 -10.19
C ASP A 198 -0.26 24.56 -8.90
N ILE A 199 1.02 24.20 -8.98
CA ILE A 199 1.96 24.36 -7.90
C ILE A 199 2.51 25.78 -8.03
N ASP A 200 1.89 26.71 -7.32
CA ASP A 200 2.43 28.06 -7.16
C ASP A 200 3.80 27.96 -6.45
N HIS A 201 4.87 28.10 -7.23
CA HIS A 201 6.23 28.27 -6.73
C HIS A 201 6.31 29.57 -5.93
N LEU A 202 6.10 29.49 -4.61
CA LEU A 202 6.40 30.58 -3.68
C LEU A 202 7.91 30.63 -3.45
N ASP A 203 8.55 31.34 -4.37
CA ASP A 203 9.96 31.68 -4.36
C ASP A 203 10.27 32.71 -3.26
N GLY A 204 11.42 32.54 -2.59
CA GLY A 204 11.96 33.51 -1.64
C GLY A 204 11.96 33.07 -0.17
N PHE A 205 12.98 32.30 0.24
CA PHE A 205 13.70 32.37 1.53
C PHE A 205 14.69 31.18 1.59
N GLU A 206 15.74 31.23 0.76
CA GLU A 206 16.36 30.01 0.22
C GLU A 206 17.43 29.34 1.10
N GLY A 207 18.32 30.06 1.82
CA GLY A 207 19.51 29.43 2.41
C GLY A 207 19.26 28.39 3.53
N LYS A 208 18.69 28.82 4.67
CA LYS A 208 18.46 27.92 5.83
C LYS A 208 17.33 26.92 5.60
N ARG A 209 16.35 27.27 4.76
CA ARG A 209 15.21 26.40 4.46
C ARG A 209 15.64 25.26 3.55
N MET A 210 16.49 25.52 2.57
CA MET A 210 17.02 24.51 1.64
C MET A 210 17.93 23.49 2.34
N GLU A 211 18.73 23.91 3.33
CA GLU A 211 19.54 22.97 4.11
C GLU A 211 18.68 22.06 5.00
N GLN A 212 17.64 22.62 5.65
CA GLN A 212 16.70 21.84 6.46
C GLN A 212 15.85 20.88 5.62
N THR A 213 15.37 21.31 4.45
CA THR A 213 14.63 20.42 3.54
C THR A 213 15.54 19.33 2.98
N SER A 214 16.79 19.65 2.63
CA SER A 214 17.78 18.64 2.21
C SER A 214 18.08 17.62 3.31
N ALA A 215 18.27 18.06 4.55
CA ALA A 215 18.48 17.17 5.69
C ALA A 215 17.26 16.26 5.95
N LEU A 216 16.05 16.81 5.86
CA LEU A 216 14.81 16.04 6.00
C LEU A 216 14.65 15.03 4.87
N SER A 217 14.92 15.41 3.62
CA SER A 217 14.86 14.49 2.48
C SER A 217 15.82 13.30 2.67
N LYS A 218 17.08 13.55 3.06
CA LYS A 218 18.03 12.47 3.37
C LYS A 218 17.54 11.57 4.51
N ALA A 219 17.00 12.15 5.58
CA ALA A 219 16.44 11.37 6.68
C ALA A 219 15.21 10.55 6.25
N ASN A 220 14.41 11.06 5.32
CA ASN A 220 13.28 10.34 4.74
C ASN A 220 13.75 9.16 3.87
N THR A 221 14.80 9.33 3.05
CA THR A 221 15.38 8.23 2.27
C THR A 221 15.87 7.10 3.18
N VAL A 222 16.59 7.43 4.26
CA VAL A 222 17.00 6.43 5.27
C VAL A 222 15.77 5.73 5.86
N MET A 223 14.73 6.48 6.23
CA MET A 223 13.51 5.91 6.80
C MET A 223 12.76 5.02 5.79
N ALA A 224 12.67 5.41 4.53
CA ALA A 224 12.02 4.62 3.48
C ALA A 224 12.72 3.27 3.32
N ILE A 225 14.06 3.27 3.28
CA ILE A 225 14.88 2.06 3.24
C ILE A 225 14.66 1.18 4.47
N GLU A 226 14.62 1.77 5.67
CA GLU A 226 14.31 1.04 6.90
C GLU A 226 12.91 0.39 6.83
N VAL A 227 11.91 1.09 6.31
CA VAL A 227 10.55 0.57 6.15
C VAL A 227 10.51 -0.59 5.15
N ILE A 228 11.27 -0.53 4.05
CA ILE A 228 11.45 -1.69 3.14
C ILE A 228 11.96 -2.89 3.94
N GLY A 229 12.99 -2.70 4.78
CA GLY A 229 13.50 -3.75 5.67
C GLY A 229 12.43 -4.32 6.59
N ILE A 230 11.61 -3.47 7.22
CA ILE A 230 10.50 -3.90 8.09
C ILE A 230 9.49 -4.76 7.32
N PHE A 231 9.16 -4.42 6.07
CA PHE A 231 8.29 -5.26 5.23
C PHE A 231 8.86 -6.66 4.98
N PHE A 232 10.17 -6.80 4.87
CA PHE A 232 10.82 -8.10 4.72
C PHE A 232 10.98 -8.88 6.03
N GLN A 233 10.97 -8.20 7.18
CA GLN A 233 11.10 -8.81 8.50
C GLN A 233 9.75 -9.18 9.13
N ASP A 234 8.68 -8.44 8.82
CA ASP A 234 7.35 -8.78 9.32
C ASP A 234 6.83 -10.08 8.70
N LYS A 235 6.35 -10.99 9.54
CA LYS A 235 5.94 -12.34 9.16
C LYS A 235 4.79 -12.35 8.14
N LYS A 236 3.87 -11.39 8.17
CA LYS A 236 2.71 -11.38 7.27
C LYS A 236 3.09 -10.75 5.94
N THR A 237 3.80 -9.63 5.97
CA THR A 237 4.16 -8.91 4.76
C THR A 237 5.26 -9.61 3.97
N SER A 238 6.26 -10.21 4.63
CA SER A 238 7.29 -11.04 3.98
C SER A 238 6.69 -12.21 3.21
N ARG A 239 5.68 -12.86 3.79
CA ARG A 239 4.91 -13.93 3.17
C ARG A 239 4.13 -13.46 1.95
N ILE A 240 3.55 -12.26 1.98
CA ILE A 240 2.89 -11.66 0.81
C ILE A 240 3.92 -11.34 -0.28
N LEU A 241 5.10 -10.81 0.09
CA LEU A 241 6.19 -10.54 -0.85
C LEU A 241 6.74 -11.83 -1.47
N TYR A 242 6.76 -12.95 -0.74
CA TYR A 242 7.08 -14.26 -1.30
C TYR A 242 6.09 -14.68 -2.40
N LEU A 243 4.80 -14.38 -2.23
CA LEU A 243 3.82 -14.66 -3.28
C LEU A 243 4.08 -13.82 -4.53
N ALA A 244 4.47 -12.55 -4.37
CA ALA A 244 4.90 -11.72 -5.50
C ALA A 244 6.11 -12.34 -6.21
N GLN A 245 7.12 -12.78 -5.46
CA GLN A 245 8.28 -13.47 -6.01
C GLN A 245 7.92 -14.73 -6.81
N LYS A 246 7.00 -15.55 -6.29
CA LYS A 246 6.63 -16.81 -6.94
C LYS A 246 5.81 -16.62 -8.20
N ASN A 247 4.95 -15.62 -8.22
CA ASN A 247 3.93 -15.50 -9.26
C ASN A 247 4.15 -14.31 -10.22
N MET A 248 5.07 -13.40 -9.89
CA MET A 248 5.47 -12.25 -10.73
C MET A 248 7.00 -12.25 -10.93
N PRO A 249 7.59 -13.31 -11.52
CA PRO A 249 9.05 -13.50 -11.54
C PRO A 249 9.78 -12.40 -12.32
N THR A 250 9.22 -11.90 -13.43
CA THR A 250 9.84 -10.85 -14.23
C THR A 250 9.90 -9.51 -13.47
N GLN A 251 8.81 -9.15 -12.78
CA GLN A 251 8.77 -7.99 -11.91
C GLN A 251 9.69 -8.15 -10.71
N TRP A 252 9.70 -9.33 -10.09
CA TRP A 252 10.54 -9.63 -8.96
C TRP A 252 12.03 -9.56 -9.32
N ASP A 253 12.44 -10.06 -10.48
CA ASP A 253 13.83 -10.00 -10.92
C ASP A 253 14.32 -8.56 -11.08
N HIS A 254 13.48 -7.66 -11.61
CA HIS A 254 13.79 -6.24 -11.65
C HIS A 254 13.92 -5.66 -10.24
N PHE A 255 12.92 -5.89 -9.39
CA PHE A 255 12.94 -5.45 -8.00
C PHE A 255 14.18 -5.96 -7.23
N ALA A 256 14.54 -7.23 -7.39
CA ALA A 256 15.69 -7.84 -6.74
C ALA A 256 17.03 -7.27 -7.22
N ARG A 257 17.14 -6.91 -8.52
CA ARG A 257 18.30 -6.17 -9.03
C ARG A 257 18.42 -4.80 -8.35
N ASN A 258 17.31 -4.08 -8.21
CA ASN A 258 17.27 -2.76 -7.55
C ASN A 258 17.62 -2.86 -6.06
N ILE A 259 17.18 -3.89 -5.34
CA ILE A 259 17.61 -4.14 -3.95
C ILE A 259 19.12 -4.40 -3.88
N ARG A 260 19.70 -5.19 -4.81
CA ARG A 260 21.14 -5.42 -4.82
C ARG A 260 21.94 -4.16 -5.12
N LEU A 261 21.43 -3.32 -6.04
CA LEU A 261 22.01 -2.02 -6.36
C LEU A 261 22.02 -1.12 -5.12
N LEU A 262 20.87 -1.02 -4.43
CA LEU A 262 20.74 -0.29 -3.17
C LEU A 262 21.72 -0.82 -2.12
N ALA A 263 21.72 -2.13 -1.86
CA ALA A 263 22.62 -2.76 -0.88
C ALA A 263 24.10 -2.49 -1.16
N SER A 264 24.49 -2.48 -2.44
CA SER A 264 25.88 -2.31 -2.84
C SER A 264 26.36 -0.87 -2.78
N ASN A 265 25.49 0.12 -3.05
CA ASN A 265 25.91 1.50 -3.31
C ASN A 265 25.31 2.55 -2.36
N SER A 266 24.21 2.24 -1.69
CA SER A 266 23.46 3.20 -0.86
C SER A 266 24.30 3.69 0.33
N THR A 267 24.44 5.00 0.41
CA THR A 267 25.02 5.68 1.58
C THR A 267 24.01 5.80 2.69
N ALA A 268 22.73 6.00 2.36
CA ALA A 268 21.62 6.07 3.30
C ALA A 268 21.47 4.77 4.08
N LEU A 269 21.49 3.62 3.39
CA LEU A 269 21.44 2.30 4.01
C LEU A 269 22.65 2.04 4.90
N ARG A 270 23.86 2.40 4.48
CA ARG A 270 25.06 2.27 5.33
C ARG A 270 25.02 3.17 6.56
N SER A 271 24.27 4.27 6.51
CA SER A 271 24.07 5.18 7.63
C SER A 271 22.92 4.77 8.57
N SER A 272 22.08 3.82 8.16
CA SER A 272 20.98 3.31 9.00
C SER A 272 21.52 2.56 10.21
N LYS A 273 20.85 2.74 11.35
CA LYS A 273 21.14 2.00 12.59
C LYS A 273 20.31 0.73 12.72
N ASN A 274 19.21 0.64 11.98
CA ASN A 274 18.20 -0.40 12.15
C ASN A 274 18.28 -1.48 11.07
N LEU A 275 18.95 -1.21 9.95
CA LEU A 275 19.03 -2.11 8.81
C LEU A 275 20.44 -2.09 8.20
N SER A 276 21.02 -3.27 7.96
CA SER A 276 22.30 -3.39 7.25
C SER A 276 22.12 -3.87 5.80
N PRO A 277 23.07 -3.59 4.90
CA PRO A 277 23.09 -4.14 3.54
C PRO A 277 22.98 -5.67 3.48
N GLU A 278 23.66 -6.37 4.38
CA GLU A 278 23.62 -7.82 4.44
C GLU A 278 22.25 -8.31 4.91
N SER A 279 21.64 -7.63 5.89
CA SER A 279 20.32 -7.98 6.40
C SER A 279 19.24 -7.84 5.33
N ILE A 280 19.22 -6.75 4.56
CA ILE A 280 18.22 -6.58 3.49
C ILE A 280 18.41 -7.62 2.39
N LEU A 281 19.65 -7.94 1.99
CA LEU A 281 19.95 -8.98 1.01
C LEU A 281 19.53 -10.36 1.52
N GLN A 282 19.90 -10.69 2.76
CA GLN A 282 19.50 -11.93 3.41
C GLN A 282 17.99 -12.05 3.44
N SER A 283 17.25 -11.05 3.90
CA SER A 283 15.79 -11.14 3.96
C SER A 283 15.13 -11.31 2.58
N THR A 284 15.67 -10.70 1.51
CA THR A 284 15.17 -10.98 0.15
C THR A 284 15.49 -12.40 -0.36
N SER A 285 16.51 -13.05 0.21
CA SER A 285 16.94 -14.43 -0.11
C SER A 285 16.39 -15.49 0.85
N ASP A 286 16.16 -15.18 2.12
CA ASP A 286 15.75 -16.11 3.17
C ASP A 286 14.24 -16.26 3.26
N VAL A 287 13.50 -15.32 2.66
CA VAL A 287 12.13 -15.56 2.19
C VAL A 287 12.02 -16.92 1.46
N TRP A 288 13.09 -17.39 0.78
CA TRP A 288 13.13 -18.73 0.19
C TRP A 288 13.37 -19.88 1.18
N ARG A 289 14.10 -19.66 2.29
CA ARG A 289 14.72 -20.73 3.09
C ARG A 289 13.86 -21.18 4.26
N GLU A 290 13.32 -20.24 5.05
CA GLU A 290 12.43 -20.54 6.18
C GLU A 290 11.15 -21.27 5.72
N GLN A 291 10.71 -21.01 4.50
CA GLN A 291 9.47 -21.57 3.97
C GLN A 291 9.62 -22.98 3.39
N SER A 292 10.82 -23.37 2.94
CA SER A 292 11.11 -24.75 2.52
C SER A 292 10.92 -25.76 3.66
N HIS A 293 11.06 -25.31 4.91
CA HIS A 293 10.93 -26.12 6.11
C HIS A 293 9.50 -26.13 6.69
N TYR A 294 8.77 -25.00 6.63
CA TYR A 294 7.41 -24.92 7.18
C TYR A 294 6.32 -25.46 6.22
N CYS A 295 6.50 -25.34 4.90
CA CYS A 295 5.57 -25.94 3.92
C CYS A 295 5.64 -27.47 3.89
N LYS A 296 6.73 -28.08 4.39
CA LYS A 296 6.89 -29.54 4.41
C LYS A 296 6.06 -30.25 5.48
N THR A 297 5.70 -29.58 6.57
CA THR A 297 5.14 -30.28 7.75
C THR A 297 3.61 -30.33 7.79
N ASN A 298 2.88 -29.31 7.31
CA ASN A 298 1.41 -29.29 7.49
C ASN A 298 0.55 -29.18 6.21
N SER A 299 1.07 -28.74 5.05
CA SER A 299 0.21 -28.54 3.86
C SER A 299 0.29 -29.65 2.80
N LEU A 300 1.38 -30.43 2.76
CA LEU A 300 1.61 -31.42 1.70
C LEU A 300 0.48 -32.49 1.60
N LYS A 301 -0.17 -32.82 2.72
CA LYS A 301 -1.26 -33.82 2.75
C LYS A 301 -2.57 -33.32 2.15
N HIS A 302 -2.84 -32.01 2.19
CA HIS A 302 -4.01 -31.41 1.53
C HIS A 302 -3.71 -30.99 0.09
N PHE A 303 -2.47 -30.58 -0.21
CA PHE A 303 -2.07 -30.19 -1.57
C PHE A 303 -2.07 -31.36 -2.56
N HIS A 304 -1.63 -32.56 -2.16
CA HIS A 304 -1.65 -33.74 -3.04
C HIS A 304 -3.05 -34.29 -3.35
N ALA A 305 -4.07 -33.96 -2.55
CA ALA A 305 -5.45 -34.38 -2.79
C ALA A 305 -6.18 -33.54 -3.86
N VAL A 306 -5.72 -32.30 -4.10
CA VAL A 306 -6.33 -31.38 -5.08
C VAL A 306 -5.57 -31.36 -6.41
N THR A 307 -4.29 -31.76 -6.43
CA THR A 307 -3.47 -31.80 -7.67
C THR A 307 -3.53 -33.12 -8.43
N SER A 308 -4.29 -34.12 -7.97
CA SER A 308 -4.55 -35.34 -8.74
C SER A 308 -5.68 -35.16 -9.76
N ILE A 309 -5.49 -34.26 -10.73
CA ILE A 309 -6.26 -34.28 -11.98
C ILE A 309 -5.37 -34.92 -13.04
N PRO A 310 -5.79 -36.02 -13.69
CA PRO A 310 -4.96 -36.67 -14.70
C PRO A 310 -4.73 -35.74 -15.89
N THR A 311 -3.47 -35.57 -16.29
CA THR A 311 -3.08 -34.96 -17.56
C THR A 311 -3.64 -35.75 -18.74
N VAL A 312 -4.59 -35.17 -19.47
CA VAL A 312 -5.03 -35.65 -20.79
C VAL A 312 -4.28 -34.84 -21.85
N PRO A 313 -3.73 -35.45 -22.92
CA PRO A 313 -2.94 -34.72 -23.90
C PRO A 313 -3.82 -33.97 -24.91
N SER A 314 -3.35 -32.75 -25.24
CA SER A 314 -3.47 -32.03 -26.51
C SER A 314 -4.86 -31.84 -27.17
N SER A 315 -5.27 -30.56 -27.22
CA SER A 315 -5.82 -29.82 -28.37
C SER A 315 -7.08 -29.01 -28.04
N ALA A 316 -6.93 -27.95 -27.24
CA ALA A 316 -7.89 -26.84 -27.24
C ALA A 316 -7.20 -25.60 -26.65
N GLN A 317 -6.98 -24.60 -27.49
CA GLN A 317 -6.71 -23.24 -27.06
C GLN A 317 -7.92 -22.72 -26.27
N CYS A 318 -7.79 -22.61 -24.96
CA CYS A 318 -8.70 -21.85 -24.11
C CYS A 318 -7.87 -20.91 -23.23
N HIS A 319 -7.78 -19.64 -23.65
CA HIS A 319 -7.27 -18.55 -22.83
C HIS A 319 -8.29 -18.27 -21.70
N GLY A 320 -7.97 -18.59 -20.46
CA GLY A 320 -8.76 -18.17 -19.31
C GLY A 320 -8.63 -19.00 -18.02
N THR A 321 -8.32 -20.29 -18.12
CA THR A 321 -8.38 -21.22 -16.97
C THR A 321 -7.04 -21.52 -16.30
N PHE A 322 -5.91 -21.12 -16.90
CA PHE A 322 -4.59 -21.43 -16.35
C PHE A 322 -4.18 -20.58 -15.14
N TYR A 323 -4.72 -19.37 -15.00
CA TYR A 323 -4.33 -18.49 -13.91
C TYR A 323 -4.96 -18.90 -12.57
N SER A 324 -6.24 -19.26 -12.54
CA SER A 324 -6.94 -19.63 -11.29
C SER A 324 -6.28 -20.78 -10.51
N ALA A 325 -5.67 -21.76 -11.19
CA ALA A 325 -4.98 -22.88 -10.55
C ALA A 325 -3.64 -22.50 -9.89
N LEU A 326 -2.97 -21.44 -10.35
CA LEU A 326 -1.73 -20.91 -9.74
C LEU A 326 -2.02 -20.03 -8.52
N TRP A 327 -3.23 -19.50 -8.40
CA TRP A 327 -3.63 -18.50 -7.40
C TRP A 327 -4.59 -19.00 -6.32
N LEU A 328 -5.23 -20.16 -6.50
CA LEU A 328 -5.92 -20.89 -5.42
C LEU A 328 -5.09 -21.02 -4.11
N PRO A 329 -3.75 -21.21 -4.17
CA PRO A 329 -2.91 -21.19 -2.99
C PRO A 329 -2.90 -19.83 -2.27
N ILE A 330 -3.12 -18.71 -2.96
CA ILE A 330 -3.10 -17.36 -2.35
C ILE A 330 -4.32 -17.15 -1.47
N ASP A 331 -5.52 -17.47 -1.94
CA ASP A 331 -6.72 -17.29 -1.12
C ASP A 331 -6.69 -18.19 0.12
N LEU A 332 -6.29 -19.46 -0.04
CA LEU A 332 -6.10 -20.39 1.10
C LEU A 332 -4.98 -19.93 2.05
N TYR A 333 -3.93 -19.31 1.52
CA TYR A 333 -2.79 -18.84 2.30
C TYR A 333 -3.04 -17.50 2.99
N LEU A 334 -3.79 -16.59 2.37
CA LEU A 334 -4.27 -15.37 3.02
C LEU A 334 -5.23 -15.75 4.15
N VAL A 335 -6.13 -16.72 3.94
CA VAL A 335 -6.97 -17.28 4.99
C VAL A 335 -6.12 -17.86 6.14
N ASP A 336 -5.11 -18.69 5.87
CA ASP A 336 -4.21 -19.27 6.90
C ASP A 336 -3.31 -18.22 7.60
N ILE A 337 -2.95 -17.12 6.92
CA ILE A 337 -2.24 -15.98 7.53
C ILE A 337 -3.18 -15.13 8.40
N MET A 338 -4.46 -15.04 8.01
CA MET A 338 -5.48 -14.24 8.70
C MET A 338 -6.05 -14.99 9.91
N ASP A 339 -6.22 -16.31 9.84
CA ASP A 339 -6.69 -17.21 10.89
C ASP A 339 -5.59 -17.56 11.91
N GLY A 340 -4.73 -16.61 12.28
CA GLY A 340 -3.78 -16.76 13.39
C GLY A 340 -4.40 -17.07 14.77
N LEU A 341 -5.72 -17.30 14.84
CA LEU A 341 -6.36 -18.01 15.93
C LEU A 341 -6.06 -19.50 15.73
N GLN A 342 -5.25 -20.08 16.61
CA GLN A 342 -5.32 -21.52 16.83
C GLN A 342 -6.80 -21.89 17.04
N VAL A 343 -7.44 -22.44 16.01
CA VAL A 343 -8.55 -23.34 16.22
C VAL A 343 -7.89 -24.50 16.97
N GLN A 344 -7.97 -24.47 18.30
CA GLN A 344 -8.04 -25.72 19.01
C GLN A 344 -9.17 -26.46 18.31
N ALA A 345 -8.81 -27.44 17.51
CA ALA A 345 -9.75 -28.45 17.08
C ALA A 345 -10.18 -29.14 18.38
N THR A 346 -11.17 -28.57 19.06
CA THR A 346 -12.06 -29.32 19.91
C THR A 346 -12.77 -30.26 18.96
N GLY A 347 -12.12 -31.40 18.71
CA GLY A 347 -12.73 -32.51 18.03
C GLY A 347 -13.98 -32.87 18.79
N ALA A 348 -15.05 -33.15 18.06
CA ALA A 348 -16.32 -33.64 18.57
C ALA A 348 -16.24 -35.04 19.22
N ALA A 349 -15.07 -35.42 19.75
CA ALA A 349 -14.80 -36.67 20.47
C ALA A 349 -14.67 -36.47 21.99
N ASP A 350 -14.53 -35.24 22.49
CA ASP A 350 -14.44 -34.97 23.94
C ASP A 350 -15.78 -34.60 24.60
N ALA A 351 -16.90 -34.69 23.86
CA ALA A 351 -18.25 -34.53 24.39
C ALA A 351 -18.91 -35.84 24.86
N LEU A 352 -18.12 -36.91 25.05
CA LEU A 352 -18.56 -38.16 25.67
C LEU A 352 -17.47 -38.70 26.62
N ARG A 353 -17.33 -38.07 27.79
CA ARG A 353 -16.90 -38.72 29.03
C ARG A 353 -17.61 -38.13 30.23
#